data_AF-A0A0P0XNN3-F1
#
_entry.id   AF-A0A0P0XNN3-F1
#
_cell.length_a   1.000
_cell.length_b   1.000
_cell.length_c   1.000
_cell.angle_alpha   90.00
_cell.angle_beta   90.00
_cell.angle_gamma   90.00
#
_symmetry.space_group_name_H-M   'P 1'
#
loop_
_entity.id
_entity.type
_entity.pdbx_description
1 polymer ?
#
loop_
_entity_poly.entity_id
_entity_poly.type
_entity_poly.pdbx_seq_one_letter_code
_entity_poly.pdbx_strand_id
1 'polypeptide(L)'
;MAAVSAAAARLHHLLSLCVAVAGLLLMLLGGGEASVHEYRGLGFLNKGNAFILHAGSEGLYAPSSPANATTAEDDEDAAAAAVADAFIRFDKITFRRPKDAAKETGSAMVQILVFEIEDREMIGGSAYGGQKAICCTSDLAKLGACTEGSVIYRPSQVNPGWPQLLFSSFDGSDTIATLPSRIIPITKTGMYNMYFIHCDPSLAGLEIEGQTVWKNPTGYLPGRMAPLKNFFGIM
;
A
#
# COMPACT_ATOMS: atom_id res chain seq x y z
N MET A 1 -11.47 -24.10 61.89
CA MET A 1 -11.58 -22.69 61.42
C MET A 1 -10.29 -22.15 60.79
N ALA A 2 -9.09 -22.44 61.32
CA ALA A 2 -7.82 -21.92 60.77
C ALA A 2 -7.46 -22.42 59.35
N ALA A 3 -7.74 -23.69 59.01
CA ALA A 3 -7.44 -24.25 57.68
C ALA A 3 -8.26 -23.61 56.54
N VAL A 4 -9.50 -23.20 56.83
CA VAL A 4 -10.39 -22.52 55.86
C VAL A 4 -9.87 -21.12 55.53
N SER A 5 -9.29 -20.43 56.54
CA SER A 5 -8.68 -19.11 56.38
C SER A 5 -7.39 -19.15 55.53
N ALA A 6 -6.57 -20.19 55.69
CA ALA A 6 -5.35 -20.36 54.91
C ALA A 6 -5.63 -20.68 53.42
N ALA A 7 -6.67 -21.46 53.14
CA ALA A 7 -7.08 -21.77 51.76
C ALA A 7 -7.64 -20.53 51.04
N ALA A 8 -8.45 -19.72 51.73
CA ALA A 8 -8.97 -18.46 51.18
C ALA A 8 -7.83 -17.45 50.90
N ALA A 9 -6.85 -17.32 51.79
CA ALA A 9 -5.71 -16.43 51.58
C ALA A 9 -4.84 -16.85 50.38
N ARG A 10 -4.64 -18.16 50.17
CA ARG A 10 -3.94 -18.69 48.99
C ARG A 10 -4.71 -18.41 47.70
N LEU A 11 -6.03 -18.54 47.72
CA LEU A 11 -6.88 -18.24 46.57
C LEU A 11 -6.83 -16.75 46.21
N HIS A 12 -6.87 -15.85 47.18
CA HIS A 12 -6.72 -14.40 46.95
C HIS A 12 -5.34 -14.04 46.38
N HIS A 13 -4.26 -14.65 46.88
CA HIS A 13 -2.92 -14.45 46.33
C HIS A 13 -2.78 -14.97 44.89
N LEU A 14 -3.34 -16.14 44.58
CA LEU A 14 -3.38 -16.66 43.20
C LEU A 14 -4.18 -15.73 42.28
N LEU A 15 -5.34 -15.24 42.73
CA LEU A 15 -6.16 -14.33 41.93
C LEU A 15 -5.43 -13.01 41.65
N SER A 16 -4.79 -12.44 42.68
CA SER A 16 -4.00 -11.20 42.55
C SER A 16 -2.80 -11.38 41.60
N LEU A 17 -2.11 -12.53 41.66
CA LEU A 17 -1.02 -12.85 40.76
C LEU A 17 -1.51 -12.99 39.31
N CYS A 18 -2.64 -13.66 39.07
CA CYS A 18 -3.24 -13.77 37.74
C CYS A 18 -3.61 -12.41 37.16
N VAL A 19 -4.18 -11.50 37.97
CA VAL A 19 -4.50 -10.13 37.52
C VAL A 19 -3.24 -9.33 37.20
N ALA A 20 -2.19 -9.45 38.02
CA ALA A 20 -0.91 -8.78 37.77
C ALA A 20 -0.23 -9.29 36.49
N VAL A 21 -0.24 -10.61 36.26
CA VAL A 21 0.29 -11.22 35.02
C VAL A 21 -0.53 -10.81 33.81
N ALA A 22 -1.87 -10.79 33.90
CA ALA A 22 -2.72 -10.32 32.83
C ALA A 22 -2.49 -8.84 32.51
N GLY A 23 -2.31 -7.99 33.53
CA GLY A 23 -1.98 -6.58 33.36
C GLY A 23 -0.60 -6.37 32.73
N LEU A 24 0.41 -7.14 33.13
CA LEU A 24 1.73 -7.12 32.51
C LEU A 24 1.69 -7.62 31.06
N LEU A 25 0.90 -8.66 30.78
CA LEU A 25 0.71 -9.18 29.43
C LEU A 25 0.00 -8.16 28.53
N LEU A 26 -0.96 -7.39 29.08
CA LEU A 26 -1.62 -6.29 28.38
C LEU A 26 -0.63 -5.16 28.05
N MET A 27 0.24 -4.80 29.00
CA MET A 27 1.28 -3.77 28.80
C MET A 27 2.35 -4.19 27.78
N LEU A 28 2.50 -5.49 27.52
CA LEU A 28 3.44 -6.04 26.53
C LEU A 28 2.83 -6.09 25.11
N LEU A 29 1.53 -5.84 24.94
CA LEU A 29 0.91 -5.70 23.64
C LEU A 29 1.18 -4.28 23.12
N GLY A 30 2.25 -4.12 22.33
CA GLY A 30 2.54 -2.85 21.66
C GLY A 30 1.43 -2.47 20.67
N GLY A 31 1.18 -1.16 20.54
CA GLY A 31 0.21 -0.62 19.57
C GLY A 31 0.61 -0.91 18.13
N GLY A 32 -0.39 -1.24 17.29
CA GLY A 32 -0.20 -1.35 15.85
C GLY A 32 -0.04 0.02 15.22
N GLU A 33 1.17 0.36 14.79
CA GLU A 33 1.48 1.68 14.23
C GLU A 33 1.06 1.83 12.75
N ALA A 34 0.93 0.74 12.00
CA ALA A 34 0.67 0.76 10.56
C ALA A 34 0.01 -0.54 10.04
N SER A 35 -0.65 -0.48 8.88
CA SER A 35 -0.99 -1.67 8.09
C SER A 35 0.22 -2.13 7.32
N VAL A 36 0.50 -3.44 7.31
CA VAL A 36 1.55 -4.02 6.48
C VAL A 36 0.93 -4.97 5.48
N HIS A 37 1.12 -4.68 4.19
CA HIS A 37 0.72 -5.54 3.09
C HIS A 37 1.96 -6.25 2.57
N GLU A 38 2.08 -7.53 2.89
CA GLU A 38 3.20 -8.36 2.46
C GLU A 38 2.87 -9.08 1.14
N TYR A 39 3.81 -9.07 0.21
CA TYR A 39 3.71 -9.73 -1.08
C TYR A 39 4.70 -10.87 -1.16
N ARG A 40 4.20 -12.09 -1.41
CA ARG A 40 5.00 -13.30 -1.56
C ARG A 40 4.46 -14.14 -2.71
N GLY A 41 5.08 -14.03 -3.88
CA GLY A 41 4.73 -14.83 -5.06
C GLY A 41 3.30 -14.58 -5.57
N LEU A 42 2.76 -13.37 -5.36
CA LEU A 42 1.43 -13.03 -5.85
C LEU A 42 1.47 -12.81 -7.37
N GLY A 43 0.47 -13.35 -8.08
CA GLY A 43 0.33 -13.22 -9.52
C GLY A 43 -0.69 -12.16 -9.94
N PHE A 44 -0.59 -11.72 -11.20
CA PHE A 44 -1.48 -10.72 -11.77
C PHE A 44 -2.71 -11.36 -12.40
N LEU A 45 -3.87 -10.72 -12.24
CA LEU A 45 -5.11 -11.14 -12.89
C LEU A 45 -5.27 -10.42 -14.23
N ASN A 46 -5.65 -11.17 -15.26
CA ASN A 46 -6.04 -10.57 -16.53
C ASN A 46 -7.36 -9.80 -16.37
N LYS A 47 -7.34 -8.50 -16.70
CA LYS A 47 -8.52 -7.64 -16.74
C LYS A 47 -8.55 -6.87 -18.05
N GLY A 48 -9.34 -7.37 -18.99
CA GLY A 48 -9.49 -6.75 -20.30
C GLY A 48 -8.21 -6.89 -21.11
N ASN A 49 -7.52 -5.77 -21.34
CA ASN A 49 -6.26 -5.73 -22.08
C ASN A 49 -5.02 -5.61 -21.19
N ALA A 50 -5.18 -5.62 -19.86
CA ALA A 50 -4.10 -5.43 -18.90
C ALA A 50 -4.03 -6.57 -17.90
N PHE A 51 -2.90 -6.70 -17.22
CA PHE A 51 -2.72 -7.56 -16.07
C PHE A 51 -2.62 -6.69 -14.82
N ILE A 52 -3.45 -6.97 -13.82
CA ILE A 52 -3.60 -6.13 -12.62
C ILE A 52 -3.56 -7.00 -11.37
N LEU A 53 -2.79 -6.55 -10.38
CA LEU A 53 -2.80 -7.07 -9.02
C LEU A 53 -3.28 -5.97 -8.06
N HIS A 54 -4.34 -6.27 -7.31
CA HIS A 54 -4.78 -5.42 -6.19
C HIS A 54 -3.81 -5.62 -5.03
N ALA A 55 -3.11 -4.56 -4.66
CA ALA A 55 -1.97 -4.65 -3.76
C ALA A 55 -2.21 -4.02 -2.38
N GLY A 56 -3.32 -3.30 -2.20
CA GLY A 56 -3.66 -2.70 -0.92
C GLY A 56 -4.88 -1.79 -1.00
N SER A 57 -5.60 -1.68 0.11
CA SER A 57 -6.74 -0.77 0.26
C SER A 57 -6.88 -0.38 1.73
N GLU A 58 -6.61 0.88 2.06
CA GLU A 58 -6.63 1.36 3.44
C GLU A 58 -7.21 2.77 3.56
N GLY A 59 -7.83 3.02 4.70
CA GLY A 59 -8.25 4.37 5.09
C GLY A 59 -7.08 5.10 5.74
N LEU A 60 -6.66 6.21 5.14
CA LEU A 60 -5.58 7.05 5.66
C LEU A 60 -6.09 8.44 6.02
N TYR A 61 -5.68 8.95 7.18
CA TYR A 61 -5.96 10.30 7.63
C TYR A 61 -4.82 11.22 7.23
N ALA A 62 -5.17 12.41 6.73
CA ALA A 62 -4.20 13.49 6.63
C ALA A 62 -3.74 13.93 8.02
N PRO A 63 -2.48 14.37 8.18
CA PRO A 63 -2.01 14.93 9.43
C PRO A 63 -2.77 16.22 9.78
N SER A 64 -3.01 16.44 11.06
CA SER A 64 -3.76 17.58 11.61
C SER A 64 -3.07 18.94 11.37
N SER A 65 -1.77 18.91 11.08
CA SER A 65 -0.96 20.09 10.73
C SER A 65 0.11 19.66 9.74
N PRO A 66 0.38 20.42 8.66
CA PRO A 66 1.54 20.16 7.82
C PRO A 66 2.78 20.35 8.69
N ALA A 67 3.52 19.27 8.97
CA ALA A 67 4.80 19.37 9.65
C ALA A 67 5.67 20.38 8.89
N ASN A 68 6.22 21.37 9.60
CA ASN A 68 7.21 22.28 9.04
C ASN A 68 8.37 21.42 8.50
N ALA A 69 8.43 21.24 7.20
CA ALA A 69 9.52 20.57 6.53
C ALA A 69 10.76 21.46 6.66
N THR A 70 11.53 21.27 7.73
CA THR A 70 12.91 21.76 7.78
C THR A 70 13.70 20.91 6.80
N THR A 71 14.09 21.56 5.70
CA THR A 71 15.02 21.08 4.69
C THR A 71 16.35 20.68 5.36
N ALA A 72 16.52 19.38 5.59
CA ALA A 72 17.84 18.78 5.70
C ALA A 72 18.13 18.18 4.32
N GLU A 73 18.88 18.94 3.54
CA GLU A 73 19.53 18.49 2.32
C GLU A 73 20.47 17.34 2.69
N ASP A 74 20.54 16.35 1.81
CA ASP A 74 21.30 15.09 1.90
C ASP A 74 20.50 13.91 2.51
N ASP A 75 19.93 13.07 1.62
CA ASP A 75 19.05 11.89 1.82
C ASP A 75 17.51 12.15 1.95
N GLU A 76 16.89 12.59 0.84
CA GLU A 76 15.45 12.94 0.73
C GLU A 76 14.47 11.81 1.10
N ASP A 77 14.81 10.53 0.83
CA ASP A 77 13.88 9.40 1.04
C ASP A 77 13.77 8.94 2.50
N ALA A 78 14.81 9.17 3.33
CA ALA A 78 14.80 8.84 4.75
C ALA A 78 14.29 10.00 5.62
N ALA A 79 14.56 11.24 5.21
CA ALA A 79 14.10 12.44 5.91
C ALA A 79 12.58 12.63 5.80
N ALA A 80 11.97 12.32 4.65
CA ALA A 80 10.50 12.36 4.50
C ALA A 80 9.77 11.33 5.38
N ALA A 81 10.43 10.20 5.69
CA ALA A 81 9.91 9.14 6.57
C ALA A 81 9.78 9.58 8.02
N ALA A 82 10.72 10.39 8.48
CA ALA A 82 10.80 10.84 9.85
C ALA A 82 9.85 12.02 10.16
N VAL A 83 9.26 12.63 9.12
CA VAL A 83 8.49 13.88 9.23
C VAL A 83 7.01 13.74 8.81
N ALA A 84 6.64 12.71 8.04
CA ALA A 84 5.24 12.46 7.70
C ALA A 84 4.55 11.55 8.73
N ASP A 85 3.61 12.09 9.51
CA ASP A 85 2.77 11.29 10.42
C ASP A 85 1.79 10.36 9.67
N ALA A 86 1.54 10.59 8.37
CA ALA A 86 0.72 9.74 7.51
C ALA A 86 1.41 9.45 6.18
N PHE A 87 1.57 8.17 5.83
CA PHE A 87 2.25 7.79 4.59
C PHE A 87 1.90 6.39 4.08
N ILE A 88 2.25 6.16 2.81
CA ILE A 88 2.43 4.84 2.23
C ILE A 88 3.91 4.66 1.91
N ARG A 89 4.55 3.67 2.51
CA ARG A 89 5.96 3.35 2.29
C ARG A 89 6.11 2.04 1.55
N PHE A 90 6.97 2.05 0.55
CA PHE A 90 7.39 0.89 -0.21
C PHE A 90 8.70 0.40 0.40
N ASP A 91 8.71 -0.82 0.93
CA ASP A 91 9.92 -1.45 1.44
C ASP A 91 10.41 -2.43 0.38
N LYS A 92 11.30 -1.95 -0.49
CA LYS A 92 12.00 -2.69 -1.56
C LYS A 92 11.11 -3.73 -2.26
N ILE A 93 10.28 -3.29 -3.19
CA ILE A 93 9.44 -4.18 -3.99
C ILE A 93 10.25 -4.71 -5.17
N THR A 94 10.23 -6.02 -5.37
CA THR A 94 10.88 -6.67 -6.50
C THR A 94 9.87 -7.42 -7.33
N PHE A 95 9.96 -7.23 -8.64
CA PHE A 95 9.19 -7.93 -9.65
C PHE A 95 10.09 -8.96 -10.32
N ARG A 96 9.67 -10.22 -10.32
CA ARG A 96 10.42 -11.32 -10.92
C ARG A 96 9.66 -11.88 -12.11
N ARG A 97 10.22 -11.67 -13.30
CA ARG A 97 9.63 -12.21 -14.53
C ARG A 97 10.14 -13.64 -14.81
N PRO A 98 9.34 -14.48 -15.49
CA PRO A 98 9.79 -15.79 -15.94
C PRO A 98 11.05 -15.70 -16.83
N LYS A 99 11.91 -16.72 -16.79
CA LYS A 99 13.18 -16.71 -17.55
C LYS A 99 12.97 -16.69 -19.06
N ASP A 100 11.90 -17.31 -19.54
CA ASP A 100 11.45 -17.34 -20.91
C ASP A 100 10.91 -15.98 -21.41
N ALA A 101 10.55 -15.08 -20.49
CA ALA A 101 10.15 -13.71 -20.79
C ALA A 101 11.35 -12.76 -20.97
N ALA A 102 12.54 -13.12 -20.49
CA ALA A 102 13.73 -12.30 -20.61
C ALA A 102 14.27 -12.32 -22.05
N LYS A 103 14.33 -11.14 -22.68
CA LYS A 103 14.81 -10.97 -24.06
C LYS A 103 15.88 -9.90 -24.11
N GLU A 104 17.03 -10.21 -24.70
CA GLU A 104 18.21 -9.32 -24.78
C GLU A 104 17.91 -7.89 -25.28
N THR A 105 16.89 -7.71 -26.11
CA THR A 105 16.52 -6.41 -26.69
C THR A 105 15.14 -5.90 -26.26
N GLY A 106 14.52 -6.50 -25.24
CA GLY A 106 13.18 -6.16 -24.78
C GLY A 106 13.18 -5.30 -23.51
N SER A 107 12.42 -4.22 -23.52
CA SER A 107 12.07 -3.46 -22.30
C SER A 107 10.64 -3.80 -21.88
N ALA A 108 10.44 -4.21 -20.64
CA ALA A 108 9.11 -4.43 -20.08
C ALA A 108 8.95 -3.56 -18.83
N MET A 109 7.74 -3.07 -18.55
CA MET A 109 7.51 -2.20 -17.40
C MET A 109 6.32 -2.64 -16.57
N VAL A 110 6.43 -2.41 -15.26
CA VAL A 110 5.36 -2.54 -14.28
C VAL A 110 5.06 -1.15 -13.73
N GLN A 111 3.78 -0.80 -13.74
CA GLN A 111 3.25 0.46 -13.23
C GLN A 111 2.61 0.23 -11.86
N ILE A 112 2.88 1.14 -10.94
CA ILE A 112 2.31 1.17 -9.62
C ILE A 112 1.41 2.39 -9.54
N LEU A 113 0.11 2.18 -9.39
CA LEU A 113 -0.88 3.24 -9.29
C LEU A 113 -1.44 3.29 -7.88
N VAL A 114 -1.28 4.41 -7.20
CA VAL A 114 -1.93 4.70 -5.92
C VAL A 114 -2.95 5.83 -6.11
N PHE A 115 -4.19 5.59 -5.73
CA PHE A 115 -5.29 6.54 -5.95
C PHE A 115 -6.32 6.45 -4.84
N GLU A 116 -7.06 7.54 -4.63
CA GLU A 116 -8.17 7.59 -3.68
C GLU A 116 -9.46 7.06 -4.34
N ILE A 117 -10.34 6.40 -3.59
CA ILE A 117 -11.51 5.71 -4.13
C ILE A 117 -12.52 6.63 -4.85
N GLU A 118 -12.65 7.88 -4.43
CA GLU A 118 -13.45 8.93 -5.08
C GLU A 118 -12.93 9.20 -6.50
N ASP A 119 -11.62 9.13 -6.70
CA ASP A 119 -10.97 9.31 -8.01
C ASP A 119 -10.98 8.02 -8.85
N ARG A 120 -11.60 6.92 -8.40
CA ARG A 120 -11.66 5.65 -9.15
C ARG A 120 -12.24 5.85 -10.54
N GLU A 121 -13.22 6.73 -10.69
CA GLU A 121 -13.84 6.99 -11.99
C GLU A 121 -12.93 7.81 -12.94
N MET A 122 -11.86 8.40 -12.42
CA MET A 122 -10.84 9.12 -13.19
C MET A 122 -9.71 8.20 -13.68
N ILE A 123 -9.72 6.92 -13.28
CA ILE A 123 -8.75 5.91 -13.73
C ILE A 123 -9.33 5.07 -14.87
N GLY A 124 -8.55 4.91 -15.93
CA GLY A 124 -8.90 4.15 -17.13
C GLY A 124 -9.71 4.96 -18.15
N GLY A 125 -9.80 4.44 -19.37
CA GLY A 125 -10.55 5.02 -20.47
C GLY A 125 -11.39 3.96 -21.19
N SER A 126 -12.40 4.38 -21.95
CA SER A 126 -13.17 3.47 -22.80
C SER A 126 -13.26 4.06 -24.18
N ALA A 127 -12.82 3.31 -25.19
CA ALA A 127 -12.88 3.73 -26.59
C ALA A 127 -14.33 3.81 -27.11
N TYR A 128 -15.21 2.96 -26.58
CA TYR A 128 -16.55 2.72 -27.13
C TYR A 128 -17.69 2.81 -26.10
N GLY A 129 -17.44 3.36 -24.91
CA GLY A 129 -18.46 3.49 -23.87
C GLY A 129 -18.83 2.14 -23.25
N GLY A 130 -18.03 1.69 -22.28
CA GLY A 130 -18.20 0.41 -21.62
C GLY A 130 -17.23 0.25 -20.45
N GLN A 131 -16.72 -0.96 -20.23
CA GLN A 131 -15.70 -1.18 -19.21
C GLN A 131 -14.46 -0.30 -19.45
N LYS A 132 -13.96 0.32 -18.38
CA LYS A 132 -12.74 1.12 -18.43
C LYS A 132 -11.55 0.18 -18.60
N ALA A 133 -10.78 0.43 -19.63
CA ALA A 133 -9.54 -0.26 -19.97
C ALA A 133 -8.34 0.64 -19.66
N ILE A 134 -7.20 -0.01 -19.46
CA ILE A 134 -5.88 0.63 -19.38
C ILE A 134 -5.34 0.73 -20.82
N CYS A 135 -4.39 1.61 -21.11
CA CYS A 135 -3.88 1.80 -22.47
C CYS A 135 -2.93 0.67 -22.91
N CYS A 136 -3.28 -0.59 -22.70
CA CYS A 136 -2.42 -1.71 -23.08
C CYS A 136 -2.58 -2.13 -24.54
N THR A 137 -3.58 -1.62 -25.27
CA THR A 137 -3.80 -1.92 -26.69
C THR A 137 -3.76 -0.66 -27.54
N SER A 138 -3.27 -0.82 -28.77
CA SER A 138 -3.19 0.25 -29.76
C SER A 138 -4.52 0.95 -30.09
N ASP A 139 -5.69 0.36 -29.80
CA ASP A 139 -6.99 0.96 -30.17
C ASP A 139 -7.25 2.28 -29.45
N LEU A 140 -6.96 2.34 -28.15
CA LEU A 140 -7.05 3.59 -27.39
C LEU A 140 -5.94 4.57 -27.75
N ALA A 141 -4.73 4.06 -28.05
CA ALA A 141 -3.60 4.88 -28.45
C ALA A 141 -3.81 5.54 -29.82
N LYS A 142 -4.38 4.82 -30.78
CA LYS A 142 -4.73 5.32 -32.13
C LYS A 142 -5.79 6.42 -32.09
N LEU A 143 -6.69 6.38 -31.12
CA LEU A 143 -7.67 7.44 -30.88
C LEU A 143 -7.06 8.68 -30.21
N GLY A 144 -5.75 8.68 -29.93
CA GLY A 144 -5.04 9.77 -29.27
C GLY A 144 -5.39 9.93 -27.79
N ALA A 145 -6.04 8.94 -27.18
CA ALA A 145 -6.50 9.03 -25.80
C ALA A 145 -5.39 8.76 -24.78
N CYS A 146 -4.31 8.07 -25.18
CA CYS A 146 -3.24 7.64 -24.28
C CYS A 146 -1.99 7.12 -25.04
N THR A 147 -0.90 6.94 -24.32
CA THR A 147 0.31 6.27 -24.81
C THR A 147 0.19 4.77 -24.59
N GLU A 148 0.45 3.96 -25.62
CA GLU A 148 0.41 2.51 -25.52
C GLU A 148 1.38 2.00 -24.43
N GLY A 149 0.88 1.10 -23.59
CA GLY A 149 1.60 0.57 -22.44
C GLY A 149 1.41 1.38 -21.16
N SER A 150 0.73 2.53 -21.14
CA SER A 150 0.58 3.37 -19.94
C SER A 150 -0.81 3.31 -19.29
N VAL A 151 -0.88 3.63 -18.00
CA VAL A 151 -2.15 3.84 -17.30
C VAL A 151 -2.79 5.15 -17.75
N ILE A 152 -4.08 5.09 -18.10
CA ILE A 152 -4.89 6.27 -18.36
C ILE A 152 -5.39 6.77 -17.01
N TYR A 153 -5.14 8.03 -16.70
CA TYR A 153 -5.73 8.67 -15.53
C TYR A 153 -5.99 10.14 -15.82
N ARG A 154 -6.92 10.72 -15.07
CA ARG A 154 -7.12 12.16 -15.00
C ARG A 154 -6.73 12.64 -13.60
N PRO A 155 -5.96 13.74 -13.47
CA PRO A 155 -5.62 14.29 -12.17
C PRO A 155 -6.87 14.58 -11.34
N SER A 156 -6.78 14.35 -10.03
CA SER A 156 -7.85 14.64 -9.10
C SER A 156 -8.14 16.14 -9.07
N GLN A 157 -9.42 16.50 -9.08
CA GLN A 157 -9.85 17.89 -8.94
C GLN A 157 -9.80 18.36 -7.49
N VAL A 158 -9.81 17.41 -6.55
CA VAL A 158 -9.95 17.67 -5.11
C VAL A 158 -8.68 17.29 -4.33
N ASN A 159 -7.70 16.66 -4.98
CA ASN A 159 -6.42 16.27 -4.39
C ASN A 159 -5.26 16.52 -5.38
N PRO A 160 -4.71 17.75 -5.44
CA PRO A 160 -3.67 18.09 -6.41
C PRO A 160 -2.47 17.14 -6.36
N GLY A 161 -1.97 16.74 -7.52
CA GLY A 161 -0.84 15.80 -7.63
C GLY A 161 -1.21 14.33 -7.50
N TRP A 162 -2.49 13.99 -7.32
CA TRP A 162 -2.98 12.61 -7.34
C TRP A 162 -3.66 12.27 -8.67
N PRO A 163 -3.64 10.99 -9.12
CA PRO A 163 -3.04 9.82 -8.45
C PRO A 163 -1.51 9.79 -8.52
N GLN A 164 -0.90 8.97 -7.66
CA GLN A 164 0.54 8.71 -7.70
C GLN A 164 0.83 7.56 -8.65
N LEU A 165 1.76 7.77 -9.58
CA LEU A 165 2.17 6.78 -10.57
C LEU A 165 3.69 6.57 -10.49
N LEU A 166 4.09 5.35 -10.15
CA LEU A 166 5.49 4.92 -10.11
C LEU A 166 5.71 3.81 -11.14
N PHE A 167 6.98 3.60 -11.51
CA PHE A 167 7.36 2.64 -12.54
C PHE A 167 8.55 1.80 -12.07
N SER A 168 8.57 0.55 -12.49
CA SER A 168 9.74 -0.32 -12.41
C SER A 168 9.89 -1.01 -13.77
N SER A 169 11.09 -0.99 -14.34
CA SER A 169 11.37 -1.50 -15.67
C SER A 169 12.35 -2.65 -15.62
N PHE A 170 12.18 -3.60 -16.52
CA PHE A 170 13.14 -4.65 -16.83
C PHE A 170 13.95 -4.22 -18.05
N ASP A 171 15.27 -4.28 -17.93
CA ASP A 171 16.18 -3.94 -19.02
C ASP A 171 16.82 -5.22 -19.59
N GLY A 172 16.75 -5.38 -20.91
CA GLY A 172 17.38 -6.49 -21.63
C GLY A 172 17.03 -7.87 -21.05
N SER A 173 18.03 -8.62 -20.61
CA SER A 173 17.89 -9.97 -20.04
C SER A 173 17.64 -10.01 -18.53
N ASP A 174 17.44 -8.88 -17.85
CA ASP A 174 17.25 -8.83 -16.40
C ASP A 174 15.99 -9.56 -15.97
N THR A 175 16.12 -10.53 -15.05
CA THR A 175 14.95 -11.28 -14.56
C THR A 175 14.23 -10.59 -13.39
N ILE A 176 14.86 -9.56 -12.82
CA ILE A 176 14.37 -8.86 -11.63
C ILE A 176 14.36 -7.36 -11.92
N ALA A 177 13.22 -6.71 -11.71
CA ALA A 177 13.09 -5.27 -11.65
C ALA A 177 12.80 -4.87 -10.20
N THR A 178 13.47 -3.84 -9.69
CA THR A 178 13.29 -3.37 -8.32
C THR A 178 12.67 -1.99 -8.33
N LEU A 179 11.63 -1.78 -7.52
CA LEU A 179 11.16 -0.47 -7.15
C LEU A 179 11.94 -0.04 -5.90
N PRO A 180 12.70 1.08 -5.95
CA PRO A 180 13.43 1.56 -4.79
C PRO A 180 12.47 1.87 -3.64
N SER A 181 12.99 1.75 -2.42
CA SER A 181 12.22 2.11 -1.24
C SER A 181 11.85 3.58 -1.31
N ARG A 182 10.57 3.90 -1.15
CA ARG A 182 10.04 5.25 -1.33
C ARG A 182 8.87 5.48 -0.40
N ILE A 183 8.62 6.75 -0.09
CA ILE A 183 7.50 7.19 0.73
C ILE A 183 6.59 8.12 -0.06
N ILE A 184 5.29 7.90 0.07
CA ILE A 184 4.25 8.77 -0.43
C ILE A 184 3.56 9.40 0.79
N PRO A 185 3.74 10.70 1.05
CA PRO A 185 3.05 11.37 2.13
C PRO A 185 1.56 11.53 1.82
N ILE A 186 0.71 11.35 2.83
CA ILE A 186 -0.73 11.55 2.69
C ILE A 186 -1.13 12.96 3.13
N THR A 187 -1.67 13.72 2.20
CA THR A 187 -2.09 15.11 2.41
C THR A 187 -3.59 15.27 2.57
N LYS A 188 -4.38 14.26 2.18
CA LYS A 188 -5.84 14.27 2.24
C LYS A 188 -6.37 12.98 2.87
N THR A 189 -7.31 13.09 3.81
CA THR A 189 -8.00 11.94 4.38
C THR A 189 -8.85 11.25 3.32
N GLY A 190 -8.75 9.93 3.21
CA GLY A 190 -9.50 9.17 2.21
C GLY A 190 -9.24 7.66 2.29
N MET A 191 -9.88 6.92 1.39
CA MET A 191 -9.69 5.49 1.18
C MET A 191 -8.79 5.29 -0.04
N TYR A 192 -7.53 4.94 0.21
CA TYR A 192 -6.52 4.78 -0.83
C TYR A 192 -6.44 3.33 -1.30
N ASN A 193 -6.29 3.13 -2.59
CA ASN A 193 -6.09 1.84 -3.23
C ASN A 193 -4.78 1.84 -4.01
N MET A 194 -4.12 0.69 -4.06
CA MET A 194 -2.88 0.53 -4.80
C MET A 194 -2.96 -0.68 -5.73
N TYR A 195 -2.64 -0.47 -7.01
CA TYR A 195 -2.57 -1.51 -8.03
C TYR A 195 -1.17 -1.62 -8.63
N PHE A 196 -0.71 -2.85 -8.82
CA PHE A 196 0.36 -3.16 -9.77
C PHE A 196 -0.26 -3.51 -11.11
N ILE A 197 0.28 -2.96 -12.19
CA ILE A 197 -0.27 -3.05 -13.54
C ILE A 197 0.85 -3.33 -14.53
N HIS A 198 0.68 -4.29 -15.43
CA HIS A 198 1.51 -4.40 -16.64
C HIS A 198 0.66 -4.69 -17.88
N CYS A 199 1.17 -4.28 -19.03
CA CYS A 199 0.52 -4.47 -20.33
C CYS A 199 1.18 -5.57 -21.17
N ASP A 200 2.39 -5.99 -20.80
CA ASP A 200 3.16 -6.95 -21.59
C ASP A 200 2.69 -8.40 -21.30
N PRO A 201 2.16 -9.13 -22.30
CA PRO A 201 1.75 -10.52 -22.13
C PRO A 201 2.93 -11.47 -21.89
N SER A 202 4.15 -11.09 -22.26
CA SER A 202 5.35 -11.90 -22.00
C SER A 202 5.67 -11.99 -20.50
N LEU A 203 5.18 -11.04 -19.70
CA LEU A 203 5.26 -11.08 -18.23
C LEU A 203 4.19 -11.99 -17.60
N ALA A 204 3.54 -12.88 -18.36
CA ALA A 204 2.60 -13.84 -17.81
C ALA A 204 3.30 -14.75 -16.78
N GLY A 205 2.85 -14.71 -15.51
CA GLY A 205 3.55 -15.38 -14.41
C GLY A 205 4.56 -14.50 -13.68
N LEU A 206 4.49 -13.18 -13.84
CA LEU A 206 5.21 -12.21 -13.02
C LEU A 206 4.87 -12.41 -11.54
N GLU A 207 5.91 -12.59 -10.73
CA GLU A 207 5.81 -12.69 -9.28
C GLU A 207 6.28 -11.40 -8.61
N ILE A 208 5.67 -11.07 -7.47
CA ILE A 208 6.06 -9.93 -6.64
C ILE A 208 6.54 -10.39 -5.25
N GLU A 209 7.60 -9.74 -4.78
CA GLU A 209 8.10 -9.86 -3.41
C GLU A 209 8.33 -8.46 -2.80
N GLY A 210 8.17 -8.35 -1.49
CA GLY A 210 8.36 -7.11 -0.73
C GLY A 210 7.13 -6.78 0.11
N GLN A 211 7.06 -5.55 0.61
CA GLN A 211 5.91 -5.11 1.39
C GLN A 211 5.63 -3.62 1.21
N THR A 212 4.39 -3.22 1.51
CA THR A 212 4.06 -1.81 1.76
C THR A 212 3.56 -1.60 3.18
N VAL A 213 3.90 -0.45 3.74
CA VAL A 213 3.51 -0.01 5.08
C VAL A 213 2.64 1.24 4.97
N TRP A 214 1.44 1.17 5.52
CA TRP A 214 0.42 2.22 5.44
C TRP A 214 0.19 2.78 6.84
N LYS A 215 0.76 3.95 7.12
CA LYS A 215 0.79 4.57 8.45
C LYS A 215 -0.23 5.70 8.55
N ASN A 216 -0.92 5.74 9.69
CA ASN A 216 -1.80 6.83 10.09
C ASN A 216 -1.17 7.65 11.23
N PRO A 217 -1.51 8.94 11.40
CA PRO A 217 -0.94 9.81 12.43
C PRO A 217 -1.15 9.32 13.85
N THR A 218 -2.27 8.64 14.11
CA THR A 218 -2.69 8.23 15.45
C THR A 218 -2.67 6.71 15.65
N GLY A 219 -1.89 5.99 14.83
CA GLY A 219 -1.82 4.53 14.82
C GLY A 219 -2.82 3.87 13.87
N TYR A 220 -2.78 2.54 13.76
CA TYR A 220 -3.55 1.78 12.77
C TYR A 220 -4.72 1.00 13.38
N LEU A 221 -5.91 1.26 12.83
CA LEU A 221 -7.10 0.41 12.96
C LEU A 221 -7.66 0.17 11.55
N PRO A 222 -7.95 -1.09 11.16
CA PRO A 222 -8.41 -1.40 9.81
C PRO A 222 -9.68 -0.62 9.43
N GLY A 223 -9.53 0.34 8.50
CA GLY A 223 -10.61 1.24 8.08
C GLY A 223 -11.85 0.55 7.49
N ARG A 224 -11.74 -0.75 7.13
CA ARG A 224 -12.86 -1.59 6.68
C ARG A 224 -13.85 -1.96 7.79
N MET A 225 -13.50 -1.83 9.08
CA MET A 225 -14.42 -2.12 10.20
C MET A 225 -15.15 -0.89 10.76
N ALA A 226 -14.63 0.32 10.56
CA ALA A 226 -15.31 1.56 10.93
C ALA A 226 -14.72 2.75 10.15
N PRO A 227 -15.36 3.19 9.05
CA PRO A 227 -14.88 4.34 8.31
C PRO A 227 -15.04 5.59 9.19
N LEU A 228 -13.94 6.28 9.48
CA LEU A 228 -13.92 7.65 9.97
C LEU A 228 -14.47 7.91 11.38
N LYS A 229 -14.40 6.94 12.30
CA LYS A 229 -14.66 7.21 13.72
C LYS A 229 -13.36 7.39 14.50
N ASN A 230 -13.22 8.55 15.13
CA ASN A 230 -12.25 8.80 16.19
C ASN A 230 -12.62 7.93 17.39
N PHE A 231 -12.08 6.72 17.44
CA PHE A 231 -12.19 5.90 18.64
C PHE A 231 -10.94 6.14 19.49
N PHE A 232 -11.14 6.84 20.60
CA PHE A 232 -10.22 6.79 21.73
C PHE A 232 -10.29 5.39 22.32
N GLY A 233 -9.48 4.48 21.80
CA GLY A 233 -9.11 3.28 22.54
C GLY A 233 -8.06 3.69 23.55
N ILE A 234 -8.43 3.76 24.83
CA ILE A 234 -7.42 3.56 25.87
C ILE A 234 -7.06 2.07 25.75
N MET A 235 -5.94 1.79 25.11
CA MET A 235 -5.26 0.50 25.13
C MET A 235 -3.83 0.72 25.57
#